data_AF-A0A4S3JNW2-F1
#
_entry.id   AF-A0A4S3JNW2-F1
#
_cell.length_a   1.000
_cell.length_b   1.000
_cell.length_c   1.000
_cell.angle_alpha   90.00
_cell.angle_beta   90.00
_cell.angle_gamma   90.00
#
_symmetry.space_group_name_H-M   'P 1'
#
loop_
_entity.id
_entity.type
_entity.pdbx_description
1 polymer ?
#
loop_
_entity_poly.entity_id
_entity_poly.type
_entity_poly.pdbx_seq_one_letter_code
_entity_poly.pdbx_strand_id
1 'polypeptide(L)'
;MSGEAWLYLLAVLINAVNLFLQVFFTIMYSDLEWCRNNISGRELTRGPSDYINPIDLCNRLNAYIIPEAAVHGFLTFLFVINGYWLAILLNLPLLAFNAKKIYDNQHLLDATEIFRKLNVHKKESFIKLGFHLLMFFFYLYSMIVALIRDESH
;
A
#
# COMPACT_ATOMS: atom_id res chain seq x y z
N MET A 1 26.64 0.06 14.60
CA MET A 1 25.28 -0.10 14.05
C MET A 1 24.43 -0.83 15.05
N SER A 2 23.82 -0.09 15.97
CA SER A 2 22.83 -0.59 16.92
C SER A 2 21.70 -1.35 16.21
N GLY A 3 21.08 -2.30 16.91
CA GLY A 3 19.92 -3.04 16.39
C GLY A 3 18.75 -2.13 15.98
N GLU A 4 18.66 -0.93 16.57
CA GLU A 4 17.67 0.10 16.22
C GLU A 4 17.85 0.60 14.78
N ALA A 5 19.09 0.93 14.38
CA ALA A 5 19.38 1.41 13.03
C ALA A 5 19.03 0.36 11.97
N TRP A 6 19.28 -0.93 12.25
CA TRP A 6 18.91 -2.03 11.37
C TRP A 6 17.40 -2.20 11.21
N LEU A 7 16.63 -2.02 12.29
CA LEU A 7 15.16 -2.07 12.25
C LEU A 7 14.59 -0.92 11.41
N TYR A 8 15.10 0.30 11.57
CA TYR A 8 14.67 1.44 10.75
C TYR A 8 15.09 1.28 9.29
N LEU A 9 16.27 0.73 9.01
CA LEU A 9 16.71 0.41 7.65
C LEU A 9 15.77 -0.62 6.98
N LEU A 10 15.41 -1.68 7.70
CA LEU A 10 14.46 -2.68 7.22
C LEU A 10 13.05 -2.06 6.99
N ALA A 11 12.60 -1.19 7.89
CA ALA A 11 11.34 -0.46 7.75
C ALA A 11 11.32 0.45 6.51
N VAL A 12 12.42 1.17 6.24
CA VAL A 12 12.55 2.02 5.05
C VAL A 12 12.51 1.19 3.77
N LEU A 13 13.24 0.07 3.72
CA LEU A 13 13.26 -0.82 2.55
C LEU A 13 11.87 -1.41 2.27
N ILE A 14 11.20 -1.93 3.30
CA ILE A 14 9.84 -2.47 3.18
C ILE A 14 8.87 -1.39 2.72
N ASN A 15 8.95 -0.19 3.30
CA ASN A 15 8.06 0.90 2.93
C ASN A 15 8.31 1.39 1.48
N ALA A 16 9.56 1.36 1.01
CA ALA A 16 9.90 1.66 -0.39
C ALA A 16 9.26 0.66 -1.36
N VAL A 17 9.31 -0.64 -1.06
CA VAL A 17 8.65 -1.67 -1.86
C VAL A 17 7.13 -1.49 -1.87
N ASN A 18 6.52 -1.22 -0.71
CA ASN A 18 5.09 -0.94 -0.61
C ASN A 18 4.68 0.30 -1.42
N LEU A 19 5.50 1.35 -1.41
CA LEU A 19 5.25 2.58 -2.16
C LEU A 19 5.29 2.30 -3.67
N PHE A 20 6.27 1.54 -4.14
CA PHE A 20 6.35 1.13 -5.55
C PHE A 20 5.11 0.33 -5.99
N LEU A 21 4.69 -0.64 -5.18
CA LEU A 21 3.50 -1.44 -5.45
C LEU A 21 2.23 -0.58 -5.44
N GLN A 22 2.11 0.37 -4.52
CA GLN A 22 0.94 1.26 -4.43
C GLN A 22 0.85 2.23 -5.62
N VAL A 23 1.97 2.68 -6.17
CA VAL A 23 2.02 3.42 -7.43
C VAL A 23 1.56 2.53 -8.59
N PHE A 24 2.05 1.29 -8.68
CA PHE A 24 1.62 0.33 -9.70
C PHE A 24 0.11 0.10 -9.67
N PHE A 25 -0.49 -0.12 -8.48
CA PHE A 25 -1.93 -0.24 -8.34
C PHE A 25 -2.68 1.04 -8.72
N THR A 26 -2.15 2.21 -8.36
CA THR A 26 -2.80 3.51 -8.68
C THR A 26 -2.82 3.79 -10.18
N ILE A 27 -1.76 3.42 -10.91
CA ILE A 27 -1.73 3.48 -12.38
C ILE A 27 -2.77 2.54 -12.97
N MET A 28 -2.80 1.28 -12.52
CA MET A 28 -3.75 0.28 -13.00
C MET A 28 -5.23 0.66 -12.74
N TYR A 29 -5.54 1.30 -11.61
CA TYR A 29 -6.88 1.87 -11.35
C TYR A 29 -7.21 3.04 -12.30
N SER A 30 -6.22 3.85 -12.66
CA SER A 30 -6.40 4.98 -13.57
C SER A 30 -6.64 4.50 -15.00
N ASP A 31 -5.98 3.42 -15.43
CA ASP A 31 -6.22 2.78 -16.73
C ASP A 31 -7.64 2.19 -16.82
N LEU A 32 -8.13 1.54 -15.75
CA LEU A 32 -9.51 1.06 -15.68
C LEU A 32 -10.54 2.17 -15.74
N GLU A 33 -10.29 3.29 -15.05
CA GLU A 33 -11.18 4.44 -15.09
C GLU A 33 -11.21 5.07 -16.49
N TRP A 34 -10.05 5.18 -17.14
CA TRP A 34 -9.95 5.64 -18.51
C TRP A 34 -10.76 4.71 -19.44
N CYS A 35 -10.59 3.39 -19.32
CA CYS A 35 -11.37 2.40 -20.07
C CYS A 35 -12.88 2.57 -19.84
N ARG A 36 -13.34 2.69 -18.59
CA ARG A 36 -14.75 2.91 -18.25
C ARG A 36 -15.32 4.14 -18.95
N ASN A 37 -14.57 5.23 -18.99
CA ASN A 37 -15.02 6.49 -19.58
C ASN A 37 -14.94 6.49 -21.12
N ASN A 38 -13.99 5.74 -21.71
CA ASN A 38 -13.78 5.67 -23.16
C ASN A 38 -14.59 4.57 -23.88
N ILE A 39 -15.20 3.61 -23.15
CA ILE A 39 -16.09 2.57 -23.74
C ILE A 39 -17.32 3.18 -24.46
N SER A 40 -17.72 4.43 -24.16
CA SER A 40 -18.85 5.11 -24.82
C SER A 40 -18.49 5.80 -26.16
N GLY A 41 -17.22 5.85 -26.59
CA GLY A 41 -16.79 6.52 -27.82
C GLY A 41 -15.99 5.59 -28.73
N ARG A 42 -16.50 5.32 -29.94
CA ARG A 42 -15.95 4.41 -30.96
C ARG A 42 -14.44 4.63 -31.25
N GLU A 43 -13.65 3.55 -31.34
CA GLU A 43 -13.06 3.04 -32.60
C GLU A 43 -12.06 1.89 -32.35
N LEU A 44 -12.20 0.88 -33.21
CA LEU A 44 -11.47 -0.38 -33.24
C LEU A 44 -10.15 -0.21 -34.03
N THR A 45 -9.11 0.42 -33.45
CA THR A 45 -7.82 0.63 -34.16
C THR A 45 -6.55 0.29 -33.35
N ARG A 46 -6.68 -0.59 -32.34
CA ARG A 46 -5.60 -1.41 -31.78
C ARG A 46 -6.27 -2.64 -31.16
N GLY A 47 -5.75 -3.85 -31.40
CA GLY A 47 -6.43 -5.10 -31.03
C GLY A 47 -6.93 -5.12 -29.57
N PRO A 48 -8.06 -5.79 -29.25
CA PRO A 48 -8.71 -5.73 -27.93
C PRO A 48 -7.95 -6.45 -26.81
N SER A 49 -6.63 -6.68 -26.97
CA SER A 49 -5.81 -7.56 -26.13
C SER A 49 -5.07 -6.85 -24.99
N ASP A 50 -5.07 -5.52 -24.93
CA ASP A 50 -4.36 -4.74 -23.90
C ASP A 50 -5.29 -4.05 -22.89
N TYR A 51 -6.56 -4.47 -22.81
CA TYR A 51 -7.44 -4.04 -21.73
C TYR A 51 -7.20 -4.90 -20.49
N ILE A 52 -6.83 -4.27 -19.38
CA ILE A 52 -6.73 -4.98 -18.10
C ILE A 52 -8.13 -5.46 -17.70
N ASN A 53 -8.30 -6.78 -17.62
CA ASN A 53 -9.55 -7.37 -17.21
C ASN A 53 -9.77 -7.02 -15.73
N PRO A 54 -10.91 -6.42 -15.32
CA PRO A 54 -11.19 -6.14 -13.92
C PRO A 54 -11.10 -7.40 -13.04
N ILE A 55 -11.32 -8.59 -13.60
CA ILE A 55 -11.13 -9.88 -12.91
C ILE A 55 -9.65 -10.14 -12.61
N ASP A 56 -8.73 -9.83 -13.55
CA ASP A 56 -7.28 -9.99 -13.33
C ASP A 56 -6.78 -8.98 -12.29
N LEU A 57 -7.31 -7.75 -12.30
CA LEU A 57 -7.04 -6.78 -11.24
C LEU A 57 -7.50 -7.32 -9.87
N CYS A 58 -8.73 -7.85 -9.78
CA CYS A 58 -9.24 -8.40 -8.51
C CYS A 58 -8.34 -9.51 -7.98
N ASN A 59 -7.90 -10.43 -8.84
CA ASN A 59 -6.99 -11.51 -8.48
C ASN A 59 -5.62 -11.00 -8.00
N ARG A 60 -5.02 -10.03 -8.72
CA ARG A 60 -3.74 -9.41 -8.33
C ARG A 60 -3.85 -8.64 -7.01
N LEU A 61 -4.93 -7.92 -6.83
CA LEU A 61 -5.18 -7.14 -5.61
C LEU A 61 -5.41 -8.04 -4.40
N ASN A 62 -6.15 -9.14 -4.57
CA ASN A 62 -6.35 -10.13 -3.50
C ASN A 62 -5.04 -10.86 -3.15
N ALA A 63 -4.23 -11.21 -4.16
CA ALA A 63 -2.90 -11.78 -3.93
C ALA A 63 -1.95 -10.81 -3.21
N TYR A 64 -2.16 -9.50 -3.34
CA TYR A 64 -1.32 -8.46 -2.75
C TYR A 64 -1.77 -8.00 -1.35
N ILE A 65 -3.07 -8.00 -1.08
CA ILE A 65 -3.58 -7.46 0.19
C ILE A 65 -3.12 -8.25 1.41
N ILE A 66 -2.99 -9.57 1.25
CA ILE A 66 -2.53 -10.49 2.29
C ILE A 66 -1.06 -10.23 2.64
N PRO A 67 -0.10 -10.24 1.69
CA PRO A 67 1.30 -9.95 1.99
C PRO A 67 1.50 -8.50 2.48
N GLU A 68 0.80 -7.50 1.94
CA GLU A 68 0.89 -6.11 2.44
C GLU A 68 0.52 -6.04 3.92
N ALA A 69 -0.61 -6.63 4.31
CA ALA A 69 -1.09 -6.63 5.69
C ALA A 69 -0.18 -7.45 6.61
N ALA A 70 0.32 -8.60 6.14
CA ALA A 70 1.24 -9.44 6.90
C ALA A 70 2.57 -8.72 7.18
N VAL A 71 3.15 -8.07 6.17
CA VAL A 71 4.41 -7.34 6.30
C VAL A 71 4.25 -6.11 7.21
N HIS A 72 3.16 -5.35 7.07
CA HIS A 72 2.86 -4.22 7.96
C HIS A 72 2.58 -4.67 9.40
N GLY A 73 1.86 -5.77 9.58
CA GLY A 73 1.60 -6.36 10.89
C GLY A 73 2.89 -6.82 11.57
N PHE A 74 3.78 -7.49 10.82
CA PHE A 74 5.09 -7.91 11.31
C PHE A 74 5.97 -6.72 11.68
N LEU A 75 6.00 -5.67 10.86
CA LEU A 75 6.77 -4.45 11.15
C LEU A 75 6.25 -3.73 12.40
N THR A 76 4.92 -3.62 12.54
CA THR A 76 4.28 -3.03 13.71
C THR A 76 4.60 -3.85 14.97
N PHE A 77 4.60 -5.18 14.88
CA PHE A 77 4.98 -6.06 15.98
C PHE A 77 6.44 -5.86 16.42
N LEU A 78 7.37 -5.69 15.47
CA LEU A 78 8.76 -5.35 15.77
C LEU A 78 8.87 -3.99 16.48
N PHE A 79 8.12 -2.97 16.06
CA PHE A 79 8.11 -1.67 16.75
C PHE A 79 7.52 -1.73 18.16
N VAL A 80 6.54 -2.62 18.41
CA VAL A 80 5.98 -2.87 19.75
C VAL A 80 7.02 -3.47 20.69
N ILE A 81 7.79 -4.46 20.24
CA ILE A 81 8.84 -5.10 21.06
C ILE A 81 9.93 -4.09 21.44
N ASN A 82 10.27 -3.17 20.54
CA ASN A 82 11.28 -2.14 20.80
C ASN A 82 10.73 -0.90 21.53
N GLY A 83 9.42 -0.82 21.78
CA GLY A 83 8.81 0.26 22.58
C GLY A 83 8.69 1.61 21.87
N TYR A 84 8.67 1.65 20.53
CA TYR A 84 8.54 2.90 19.77
C TYR A 84 7.08 3.35 19.63
N TRP A 85 6.56 3.97 20.69
CA TRP A 85 5.16 4.43 20.79
C TRP A 85 4.70 5.36 19.65
N LEU A 86 5.57 6.26 19.18
CA LEU A 86 5.27 7.18 18.06
C LEU A 86 5.09 6.42 16.73
N ALA A 87 5.94 5.44 16.44
CA ALA A 87 5.83 4.62 15.24
C ALA A 87 4.56 3.74 15.28
N ILE A 88 4.20 3.21 16.45
CA ILE A 88 2.99 2.41 16.63
C ILE A 88 1.74 3.27 16.40
N LEU A 89 1.68 4.47 16.99
CA LEU A 89 0.56 5.40 16.83
C LEU A 89 0.37 5.79 15.36
N LEU A 90 1.47 6.03 14.64
CA LEU A 90 1.42 6.33 13.20
C LEU A 90 0.96 5.13 12.38
N ASN A 91 1.34 3.90 12.72
CA ASN A 91 0.90 2.69 11.99
C ASN A 91 -0.53 2.26 12.33
N LEU A 92 -1.07 2.66 13.48
CA LEU A 92 -2.38 2.26 13.97
C LEU A 92 -3.56 2.53 13.00
N PRO A 93 -3.70 3.71 12.36
CA PRO A 93 -4.77 3.94 11.38
C PRO A 93 -4.66 3.03 10.15
N LEU A 94 -3.44 2.74 9.68
CA LEU A 94 -3.22 1.85 8.55
C LEU A 94 -3.51 0.39 8.91
N LEU A 95 -3.08 -0.03 10.10
CA LEU A 95 -3.34 -1.35 10.65
C LEU A 95 -4.84 -1.56 10.87
N ALA A 96 -5.55 -0.57 11.44
CA ALA A 96 -6.99 -0.63 11.63
C ALA A 96 -7.74 -0.69 10.30
N PHE A 97 -7.28 0.05 9.27
CA PHE A 97 -7.85 -0.02 7.94
C PHE A 97 -7.66 -1.40 7.30
N ASN A 98 -6.46 -1.97 7.39
CA ASN A 98 -6.16 -3.30 6.87
C ASN A 98 -6.90 -4.40 7.66
N ALA A 99 -6.97 -4.29 8.99
CA ALA A 99 -7.69 -5.21 9.87
C ALA A 99 -9.20 -5.18 9.61
N LYS A 100 -9.79 -3.99 9.44
CA LYS A 100 -11.20 -3.85 9.04
C LYS A 100 -11.46 -4.53 7.71
N LYS A 101 -10.55 -4.37 6.73
CA LYS A 101 -10.67 -4.97 5.41
C LYS A 101 -10.54 -6.50 5.41
N ILE A 102 -9.73 -7.05 6.32
CA ILE A 102 -9.63 -8.50 6.56
C ILE A 102 -10.86 -9.03 7.29
N TYR A 103 -11.32 -8.33 8.33
CA TYR A 103 -12.48 -8.72 9.14
C TYR A 103 -13.78 -8.72 8.34
N ASP A 104 -13.93 -7.80 7.39
CA ASP A 104 -15.09 -7.72 6.50
C ASP A 104 -15.15 -8.85 5.46
N ASN A 105 -14.23 -9.83 5.51
CA ASN A 105 -14.19 -10.99 4.62
C ASN A 105 -14.37 -10.61 3.12
N GLN A 106 -13.86 -9.45 2.71
CA GLN A 106 -13.81 -9.03 1.30
C GLN A 106 -12.59 -9.63 0.56
N HIS A 107 -12.19 -10.85 0.92
CA HIS A 107 -11.21 -11.68 0.21
C HIS A 107 -11.69 -12.15 -1.18
N LEU A 108 -12.97 -11.94 -1.50
CA LEU A 108 -13.56 -12.13 -2.82
C LEU A 108 -14.07 -10.76 -3.29
N LEU A 109 -13.15 -9.88 -3.70
CA LEU A 109 -13.54 -8.69 -4.44
C LEU A 109 -14.09 -9.14 -5.80
N ASP A 110 -15.41 -9.10 -5.94
CA ASP A 110 -16.07 -9.40 -7.19
C ASP A 110 -15.89 -8.22 -8.16
N ALA A 111 -15.60 -8.52 -9.44
CA ALA A 111 -15.28 -7.52 -10.46
C ALA A 111 -16.41 -6.49 -10.62
N THR A 112 -17.64 -6.91 -10.39
CA THR A 112 -18.87 -6.11 -10.43
C THR A 112 -18.92 -5.03 -9.36
N GLU A 113 -18.38 -5.27 -8.16
CA GLU A 113 -18.38 -4.29 -7.07
C GLU A 113 -17.22 -3.28 -7.19
N ILE A 114 -16.04 -3.73 -7.63
CA ILE A 114 -14.92 -2.83 -7.94
C ILE A 114 -15.33 -1.83 -9.02
N PHE A 115 -16.00 -2.26 -10.09
CA PHE A 115 -16.39 -1.35 -11.17
C PHE A 115 -17.42 -0.30 -10.70
N ARG A 116 -18.35 -0.70 -9.82
CA ARG A 116 -19.37 0.18 -9.23
C ARG A 116 -18.78 1.20 -8.25
N LYS A 117 -17.76 0.81 -7.47
CA LYS A 117 -17.11 1.66 -6.45
C LYS A 117 -15.70 2.11 -6.86
N LEU A 118 -15.35 2.10 -8.15
CA LEU A 118 -13.99 2.34 -8.64
C LEU A 118 -13.43 3.70 -8.19
N ASN A 119 -14.26 4.74 -8.21
CA ASN A 119 -13.84 6.10 -7.84
C ASN A 119 -13.53 6.23 -6.34
N VAL A 120 -14.23 5.45 -5.50
CA VAL A 120 -13.97 5.39 -4.05
C VAL A 120 -12.66 4.65 -3.77
N HIS A 121 -12.47 3.47 -4.38
CA HIS A 121 -11.25 2.67 -4.21
C HIS A 121 -10.00 3.39 -4.73
N LYS A 122 -10.12 4.12 -5.84
CA LYS A 122 -9.03 4.97 -6.35
C LYS A 122 -8.66 6.06 -5.35
N LYS A 123 -9.65 6.77 -4.79
CA LYS A 123 -9.41 7.82 -3.79
C LYS A 123 -8.78 7.25 -2.51
N GLU A 124 -9.23 6.07 -2.07
CA GLU A 124 -8.60 5.35 -0.96
C GLU A 124 -7.15 4.96 -1.26
N SER A 125 -6.87 4.42 -2.44
CA SER A 125 -5.51 4.09 -2.89
C SER A 125 -4.61 5.32 -2.92
N PHE A 126 -5.13 6.47 -3.37
CA PHE A 126 -4.38 7.72 -3.41
C PHE A 126 -4.09 8.28 -2.00
N ILE A 127 -5.06 8.20 -1.09
CA ILE A 127 -4.85 8.58 0.32
C ILE A 127 -3.81 7.66 0.97
N LYS A 128 -3.89 6.34 0.74
CA LYS A 128 -2.89 5.37 1.22
C LYS A 128 -1.49 5.65 0.67
N LEU A 129 -1.38 6.02 -0.61
CA LEU A 129 -0.12 6.40 -1.23
C LEU A 129 0.49 7.62 -0.54
N GLY A 130 -0.30 8.67 -0.34
CA GLY A 130 0.14 9.87 0.37
C GLY A 130 0.59 9.56 1.81
N PHE A 131 -0.10 8.65 2.47
CA PHE A 131 0.25 8.19 3.81
C PHE A 131 1.57 7.41 3.85
N HIS A 132 1.78 6.45 2.93
CA HIS A 132 3.04 5.70 2.82
C HIS A 132 4.22 6.62 2.49
N LEU A 133 4.00 7.66 1.69
CA LEU A 133 5.00 8.66 1.36
C LEU A 133 5.39 9.52 2.57
N LEU A 134 4.43 9.95 3.39
CA LEU A 134 4.73 10.64 4.66
C LEU A 134 5.46 9.72 5.64
N MET A 135 5.04 8.46 5.76
CA MET A 135 5.72 7.46 6.57
C MET A 135 7.15 7.18 6.10
N PHE A 136 7.41 7.26 4.79
CA PHE A 136 8.75 7.06 4.23
C PHE A 136 9.73 8.11 4.75
N PHE A 137 9.35 9.39 4.72
CA PHE A 137 10.17 10.47 5.28
C PHE A 137 10.34 10.34 6.79
N PHE A 138 9.29 9.92 7.51
CA PHE A 138 9.36 9.67 8.94
C PHE A 138 10.37 8.57 9.29
N TYR A 139 10.31 7.41 8.60
CA TYR A 139 11.26 6.32 8.85
C TYR A 139 12.70 6.69 8.47
N LEU A 140 12.91 7.47 7.40
CA LEU A 140 14.23 8.01 7.07
C LEU A 140 14.77 8.93 8.16
N TYR A 141 13.93 9.84 8.69
CA TYR A 141 14.33 10.72 9.78
C TYR A 141 14.69 9.92 11.05
N SER A 142 13.85 8.95 11.43
CA SER A 142 14.12 8.09 12.59
C SER A 142 15.39 7.25 12.42
N MET A 143 15.68 6.76 11.20
CA MET A 143 16.93 6.06 10.90
C MET A 143 18.15 6.97 11.11
N ILE A 144 18.11 8.20 10.60
CA ILE A 144 19.22 9.15 10.75
C ILE A 144 19.44 9.49 12.23
N VAL A 145 18.36 9.74 12.99
CA VAL A 145 18.46 10.01 14.44
C VAL A 145 19.04 8.81 15.19
N ALA A 146 18.64 7.58 14.85
CA ALA A 146 19.20 6.37 15.45
C ALA A 146 20.69 6.20 15.13
N LEU A 147 21.12 6.51 13.90
CA LEU A 147 22.53 6.49 13.51
C LEU A 147 23.36 7.55 14.23
N ILE A 148 22.88 8.79 14.33
CA ILE A 148 23.57 9.86 15.06
C ILE A 148 23.73 9.51 16.55
N ARG A 149 22.70 8.90 17.15
CA ARG A 149 22.78 8.46 18.56
C ARG A 149 23.81 7.35 18.76
N ASP A 150 23.96 6.45 17.78
CA ASP A 150 24.97 5.37 17.77
C ASP A 150 26.40 5.93 17.61
N GLU A 151 26.59 7.03 16.89
CA GLU A 151 27.90 7.71 16.77
C GLU A 151 28.27 8.54 18.02
N SER A 152 27.27 9.01 18.77
CA SER A 152 27.48 9.84 19.96
C SER A 152 27.83 9.05 21.23
N HIS A 153 27.84 7.72 21.14
CA HIS A 153 28.18 6.78 22.22
C HIS A 153 29.50 6.06 21.93
#